data_AF-A0A531KJB1-F1
#
_entry.id   AF-A0A531KJB1-F1
#
_cell.length_a   1.000
_cell.length_b   1.000
_cell.length_c   1.000
_cell.angle_alpha   90.00
_cell.angle_beta   90.00
_cell.angle_gamma   90.00
#
_symmetry.space_group_name_H-M   'P 1'
#
loop_
_entity.id
_entity.type
_entity.pdbx_description
1 polymer ?
#
loop_
_entity_poly.entity_id
_entity_poly.type
_entity_poly.pdbx_seq_one_letter_code
_entity_poly.pdbx_strand_id
1 'polypeptide(L)'
;MVTIVDSWVPRDYVQTVRAIANDINTATAGFVRGQGTLCLVLGAMYATGLTLTGLNFAILIGLFAGLISFIPYVGSLTGLVLAVGVAFVQFWPDWTMVAAVAGVFFVGQFIEGNILQPRLVGKSVGLHPVWLMFSLFAFGALFGFVGLLIAVPASAAVAVLVRFAIARYLESPLYKGHN
;
A
#
# COMPACT_ATOMS: atom_id res chain seq x y z
N MET A 1 -17.65 -5.31 -13.92
CA MET A 1 -17.88 -4.01 -13.24
C MET A 1 -18.34 -2.93 -14.22
N VAL A 2 -17.66 -2.70 -15.34
CA VAL A 2 -18.01 -1.66 -16.34
C VAL A 2 -19.42 -1.84 -16.96
N THR A 3 -19.86 -3.07 -17.22
CA THR A 3 -21.15 -3.36 -17.88
C THR A 3 -22.38 -3.00 -17.03
N ILE A 4 -22.26 -3.02 -15.70
CA ILE A 4 -23.38 -2.67 -14.79
C ILE A 4 -23.52 -1.14 -14.71
N VAL A 5 -22.40 -0.42 -14.70
CA VAL A 5 -22.37 1.05 -14.66
C VAL A 5 -23.01 1.65 -15.91
N ASP A 6 -22.84 1.04 -17.09
CA ASP A 6 -23.48 1.50 -18.34
C ASP A 6 -25.02 1.51 -18.27
N SER A 7 -25.63 0.73 -17.37
CA SER A 7 -27.09 0.67 -17.25
C SER A 7 -27.70 1.83 -16.44
N TRP A 8 -26.89 2.54 -15.65
CA TRP A 8 -27.35 3.61 -14.73
C TRP A 8 -26.91 5.01 -15.17
N VAL A 9 -26.16 5.13 -16.27
CA VAL A 9 -25.60 6.39 -16.75
C VAL A 9 -26.38 6.90 -17.97
N PRO A 10 -26.79 8.19 -18.00
CA PRO A 10 -27.39 8.81 -19.19
C PRO A 10 -26.46 8.70 -20.40
N ARG A 11 -27.01 8.34 -21.58
CA ARG A 11 -26.24 7.99 -22.79
C ARG A 11 -25.18 9.02 -23.20
N ASP A 12 -25.43 10.29 -22.92
CA ASP A 12 -24.53 11.41 -23.25
C ASP A 12 -23.21 11.39 -22.46
N TYR A 13 -23.21 10.80 -21.25
CA TYR A 13 -22.04 10.76 -20.36
C TYR A 13 -21.41 9.37 -20.24
N VAL A 14 -21.97 8.35 -20.90
CA VAL A 14 -21.50 6.95 -20.82
C VAL A 14 -20.01 6.84 -21.17
N GLN A 15 -19.56 7.51 -22.24
CA GLN A 15 -18.13 7.48 -22.63
C GLN A 15 -17.22 8.09 -21.56
N THR A 16 -17.68 9.16 -20.89
CA THR A 16 -16.91 9.84 -19.84
C THR A 16 -16.85 8.99 -18.57
N VAL A 17 -17.99 8.43 -18.13
CA VAL A 17 -18.04 7.57 -16.94
C VAL A 17 -17.26 6.28 -17.17
N ARG A 18 -17.34 5.69 -18.36
CA ARG A 18 -16.58 4.50 -18.74
C ARG A 18 -15.07 4.76 -18.74
N ALA A 19 -14.62 5.94 -19.18
CA ALA A 19 -13.22 6.33 -19.11
C ALA A 19 -12.73 6.39 -17.65
N ILE A 20 -13.45 7.12 -16.78
CA ILE A 20 -13.13 7.23 -15.35
C ILE A 20 -13.14 5.85 -14.67
N ALA A 21 -14.14 5.02 -14.95
CA ALA A 21 -14.24 3.67 -14.38
C ALA A 21 -13.06 2.78 -14.80
N ASN A 22 -12.61 2.88 -16.05
CA ASN A 22 -11.43 2.17 -16.54
C ASN A 22 -10.14 2.66 -15.87
N ASP A 23 -9.99 3.97 -15.65
CA ASP A 23 -8.83 4.54 -14.97
C ASP A 23 -8.75 4.08 -13.51
N ILE A 24 -9.88 4.13 -12.78
CA ILE A 24 -9.98 3.63 -11.40
C ILE A 24 -9.69 2.12 -11.35
N ASN A 25 -10.27 1.34 -12.28
CA ASN A 25 -10.04 -0.09 -12.33
C ASN A 25 -8.57 -0.42 -12.60
N THR A 26 -7.92 0.31 -13.50
CA THR A 26 -6.50 0.12 -13.83
C THR A 26 -5.60 0.45 -12.64
N ALA A 27 -5.85 1.57 -11.95
CA ALA A 27 -5.11 1.96 -10.76
C ALA A 27 -5.29 0.94 -9.61
N THR A 28 -6.53 0.52 -9.37
CA THR A 28 -6.86 -0.44 -8.31
C THR A 28 -6.27 -1.82 -8.60
N ALA A 29 -6.43 -2.33 -9.82
CA ALA A 29 -5.87 -3.61 -10.21
C ALA A 29 -4.33 -3.60 -10.20
N GLY A 30 -3.71 -2.49 -10.62
CA GLY A 30 -2.27 -2.27 -10.52
C GLY A 30 -1.79 -2.31 -9.08
N PHE A 31 -2.46 -1.60 -8.17
CA PHE A 31 -2.15 -1.61 -6.74
C PHE A 31 -2.28 -3.00 -6.13
N VAL A 32 -3.40 -3.70 -6.35
CA VAL A 32 -3.62 -5.04 -5.77
C VAL A 32 -2.55 -6.03 -6.23
N ARG A 33 -2.16 -5.99 -7.51
CA ARG A 33 -1.09 -6.84 -8.05
C ARG A 33 0.27 -6.46 -7.46
N GLY A 34 0.60 -5.17 -7.44
CA GLY A 34 1.86 -4.65 -6.90
C GLY A 34 2.03 -4.94 -5.41
N GLN A 35 1.00 -4.61 -4.62
CA GLN A 35 0.99 -4.81 -3.17
C GLN A 35 0.98 -6.30 -2.82
N GLY A 36 0.21 -7.12 -3.52
CA GLY A 36 0.20 -8.57 -3.32
C GLY A 36 1.58 -9.19 -3.58
N THR A 37 2.26 -8.82 -4.66
CA THR A 37 3.64 -9.25 -4.92
C THR A 37 4.60 -8.75 -3.84
N LEU A 38 4.44 -7.50 -3.40
CA LEU A 38 5.26 -6.92 -2.34
C LEU A 38 5.11 -7.73 -1.03
N CYS A 39 3.89 -8.00 -0.57
CA CYS A 39 3.63 -8.79 0.63
C CYS A 39 4.28 -10.18 0.57
N LEU A 40 4.19 -10.86 -0.57
CA LEU A 40 4.77 -12.19 -0.77
C LEU A 40 6.30 -12.16 -0.74
N VAL A 41 6.91 -11.21 -1.46
CA VAL A 41 8.37 -11.06 -1.51
C VAL A 41 8.92 -10.67 -0.15
N LEU A 42 8.26 -9.72 0.53
CA LEU A 42 8.69 -9.25 1.85
C LEU A 42 8.52 -10.35 2.91
N GLY A 43 7.41 -11.08 2.88
CA GLY A 43 7.18 -12.21 3.78
C GLY A 43 8.22 -13.32 3.61
N ALA A 44 8.56 -13.66 2.35
CA ALA A 44 9.62 -14.63 2.06
C ALA A 44 11.00 -14.13 2.52
N MET A 45 11.30 -12.85 2.29
CA MET A 45 12.57 -12.23 2.69
C MET A 45 12.72 -12.18 4.22
N TYR A 46 11.68 -11.78 4.95
CA TYR A 46 11.72 -11.78 6.42
C TYR A 46 11.73 -13.19 6.99
N ALA A 47 10.94 -14.13 6.44
CA ALA A 47 10.94 -15.52 6.89
C ALA A 47 12.33 -16.15 6.72
N THR A 48 12.97 -15.96 5.57
CA THR A 48 14.33 -16.47 5.32
C THR A 48 15.37 -15.76 6.18
N GLY A 49 15.36 -14.43 6.24
CA GLY A 49 16.28 -13.63 7.05
C GLY A 49 16.23 -13.97 8.54
N LEU A 50 15.04 -14.10 9.11
CA LEU A 50 14.85 -14.47 10.53
C LEU A 50 15.18 -15.95 10.80
N THR A 51 15.00 -16.82 9.82
CA THR A 51 15.35 -18.25 9.99
C THR A 51 16.87 -18.40 10.04
N LEU A 52 17.61 -17.60 9.26
CA LEU A 52 19.07 -17.58 9.29
C LEU A 52 19.65 -17.09 10.63
N THR A 53 18.91 -16.25 11.37
CA THR A 53 19.31 -15.85 12.72
C THR A 53 18.95 -16.89 13.79
N GLY A 54 18.33 -18.02 13.43
CA GLY A 54 17.94 -19.06 14.40
C GLY A 54 16.81 -18.65 15.33
N LEU A 55 16.04 -17.61 15.00
CA LEU A 55 14.92 -17.15 15.81
C LEU A 55 13.78 -18.17 15.82
N ASN A 56 13.26 -18.50 17.00
CA ASN A 56 12.05 -19.32 17.13
C ASN A 56 10.87 -18.59 16.50
N PHE A 57 10.03 -19.34 15.79
CA PHE A 57 8.88 -18.78 15.05
C PHE A 57 9.27 -17.78 13.93
N ALA A 58 10.54 -17.75 13.49
CA ALA A 58 11.03 -16.89 12.41
C ALA A 58 10.12 -16.86 11.18
N ILE A 59 9.74 -18.05 10.67
CA ILE A 59 8.87 -18.19 9.50
C ILE A 59 7.50 -17.59 9.76
N LEU A 60 6.92 -17.87 10.94
CA LEU A 60 5.59 -17.37 11.32
C LEU A 60 5.60 -15.85 11.41
N ILE A 61 6.58 -15.27 12.11
CA ILE A 61 6.72 -13.83 12.28
C ILE A 61 6.98 -13.15 10.93
N GLY A 62 7.88 -13.70 10.11
CA GLY A 62 8.20 -13.17 8.79
C GLY A 62 7.01 -13.18 7.84
N LEU A 63 6.24 -14.28 7.80
CA LEU A 63 5.04 -14.38 6.99
C LEU A 63 3.93 -13.44 7.48
N PHE A 64 3.73 -13.33 8.81
CA PHE A 64 2.78 -12.39 9.40
C PHE A 64 3.14 -10.93 9.08
N ALA A 65 4.42 -10.58 9.25
CA ALA A 65 4.94 -9.25 8.91
C ALA A 65 4.71 -8.95 7.42
N GLY A 66 5.02 -9.89 6.53
CA GLY A 66 4.75 -9.76 5.09
C GLY A 66 3.27 -9.60 4.75
N LEU A 67 2.39 -10.34 5.42
CA LEU A 67 0.93 -10.24 5.23
C LEU A 67 0.40 -8.87 5.69
N ILE A 68 0.78 -8.43 6.90
CA ILE A 68 0.37 -7.13 7.45
C ILE A 68 0.99 -5.97 6.66
N SER A 69 2.10 -6.20 5.95
CA SER A 69 2.73 -5.20 5.07
C SER A 69 1.87 -4.80 3.87
N PHE A 70 0.67 -5.39 3.73
CA PHE A 70 -0.38 -4.82 2.89
C PHE A 70 -0.72 -3.39 3.30
N ILE A 71 -0.64 -3.08 4.61
CA ILE A 71 -0.71 -1.73 5.16
C ILE A 71 0.73 -1.21 5.28
N PRO A 72 1.13 -0.20 4.47
CA PRO A 72 2.49 0.33 4.49
C PRO A 72 2.93 0.75 5.90
N TYR A 73 4.20 0.48 6.23
CA TYR A 73 4.83 0.72 7.54
C TYR A 73 4.29 -0.09 8.73
N VAL A 74 3.00 -0.44 8.74
CA VAL A 74 2.39 -1.20 9.84
C VAL A 74 2.93 -2.63 9.88
N GLY A 75 3.08 -3.29 8.73
CA GLY A 75 3.61 -4.67 8.68
C GLY A 75 5.05 -4.80 9.15
N SER A 76 5.94 -3.91 8.69
CA SER A 76 7.33 -3.91 9.12
C SER A 76 7.49 -3.52 10.59
N LEU A 77 6.74 -2.54 11.08
CA LEU A 77 6.78 -2.14 12.50
C LEU A 77 6.28 -3.25 13.43
N THR A 78 5.10 -3.84 13.13
CA THR A 78 4.54 -4.93 13.93
C THR A 78 5.43 -6.17 13.89
N GLY A 79 5.96 -6.52 12.72
CA GLY A 79 6.93 -7.60 12.55
C GLY A 79 8.20 -7.38 13.37
N LEU A 80 8.76 -6.18 13.35
CA LEU A 80 9.95 -5.81 14.11
C LEU A 80 9.72 -5.95 15.61
N VAL A 81 8.61 -5.42 16.13
CA VAL A 81 8.26 -5.50 17.55
C VAL A 81 8.12 -6.96 18.00
N LEU A 82 7.42 -7.78 17.21
CA LEU A 82 7.26 -9.21 17.51
C LEU A 82 8.60 -9.96 17.46
N ALA A 83 9.40 -9.75 16.41
CA ALA A 83 10.67 -10.43 16.23
C ALA A 83 11.69 -10.05 17.30
N VAL A 84 11.83 -8.75 17.60
CA VAL A 84 12.73 -8.26 18.64
C VAL A 84 12.27 -8.71 20.02
N GLY A 85 10.96 -8.70 20.29
CA GLY A 85 10.41 -9.20 21.56
C GLY A 85 10.74 -10.69 21.78
N VAL A 86 10.55 -11.52 20.75
CA VAL A 86 10.92 -12.95 20.82
C VAL A 86 12.44 -13.12 20.92
N ALA A 87 13.22 -12.37 20.14
CA ALA A 87 14.68 -12.44 20.16
C ALA A 87 15.25 -12.08 21.53
N PHE A 88 14.68 -11.05 22.17
CA PHE A 88 15.07 -10.62 23.50
C PHE A 88 14.88 -11.73 24.54
N VAL A 89 13.74 -12.42 24.52
CA VAL A 89 13.47 -13.53 25.45
C VAL A 89 14.32 -14.76 25.13
N GLN A 90 14.56 -15.04 23.85
CA GLN A 90 15.26 -16.25 23.41
C GLN A 90 16.77 -16.17 23.61
N PHE A 91 17.39 -15.05 23.26
CA PHE A 91 18.84 -14.91 23.19
C PHE A 91 19.45 -14.20 24.40
N TRP A 92 18.65 -13.78 25.38
CA TRP A 92 19.17 -13.16 26.58
C TRP A 92 20.23 -14.04 27.28
N PRO A 93 21.40 -13.49 27.69
CA PRO A 93 21.84 -12.08 27.67
C PRO A 93 22.69 -11.69 26.44
N ASP A 94 22.73 -12.49 25.38
CA ASP A 94 23.47 -12.22 24.16
C ASP A 94 22.74 -11.20 23.26
N TRP A 95 23.15 -9.93 23.38
CA TRP A 95 22.61 -8.82 22.60
C TRP A 95 23.00 -8.86 21.11
N THR A 96 24.01 -9.66 20.73
CA THR A 96 24.48 -9.69 19.34
C THR A 96 23.43 -10.29 18.40
N MET A 97 22.74 -11.35 18.82
CA MET A 97 21.68 -11.96 18.04
C MET A 97 20.41 -11.11 17.98
N VAL A 98 20.11 -10.35 19.04
CA VAL A 98 19.00 -9.37 19.04
C VAL A 98 19.28 -8.26 18.03
N ALA A 99 20.52 -7.75 18.00
CA ALA A 99 20.94 -6.77 17.00
C ALA A 99 20.92 -7.34 15.57
N ALA A 100 21.27 -8.62 15.39
CA ALA A 100 21.19 -9.29 14.08
C ALA A 100 19.74 -9.37 13.58
N VAL A 101 18.78 -9.72 14.43
CA VAL A 101 17.34 -9.74 14.10
C VAL A 101 16.84 -8.34 13.71
N ALA A 102 17.20 -7.32 14.47
CA ALA A 102 16.88 -5.93 14.11
C ALA A 102 17.53 -5.52 12.77
N GLY A 103 18.76 -5.98 12.50
CA GLY A 103 19.47 -5.78 11.25
C GLY A 103 18.73 -6.37 10.04
N VAL A 104 18.14 -7.57 10.16
CA VAL A 104 17.33 -8.18 9.10
C VAL A 104 16.14 -7.28 8.73
N PHE A 105 15.44 -6.75 9.74
CA PHE A 105 14.34 -5.80 9.49
C PHE A 105 14.81 -4.49 8.89
N PHE A 106 15.95 -3.96 9.32
CA PHE A 106 16.51 -2.73 8.79
C PHE A 106 16.91 -2.86 7.32
N VAL A 107 17.57 -3.96 6.97
CA VAL A 107 17.92 -4.30 5.58
C VAL A 107 16.64 -4.51 4.77
N GLY A 108 15.66 -5.25 5.31
CA GLY A 108 14.41 -5.48 4.61
C GLY A 108 13.62 -4.19 4.37
N GLN A 109 13.54 -3.29 5.34
CA GLN A 109 12.89 -1.99 5.24
C GLN A 109 13.62 -1.07 4.25
N PHE A 110 14.95 -1.14 4.18
CA PHE A 110 15.72 -0.41 3.20
C PHE A 110 15.42 -0.89 1.77
N ILE A 111 15.42 -2.20 1.55
CA ILE A 111 15.06 -2.81 0.25
C ILE A 111 13.59 -2.51 -0.08
N GLU A 112 12.71 -2.58 0.91
CA GLU A 112 11.28 -2.24 0.81
C GLU A 112 11.11 -0.83 0.25
N GLY A 113 11.59 0.17 0.99
CA GLY A 113 11.36 1.57 0.66
C GLY A 113 12.09 2.05 -0.60
N ASN A 114 13.31 1.56 -0.85
CA ASN A 114 14.13 2.07 -1.96
C ASN A 114 13.93 1.30 -3.26
N ILE A 115 13.58 0.01 -3.21
CA ILE A 115 13.58 -0.85 -4.40
C ILE A 115 12.20 -1.45 -4.65
N LEU A 116 11.65 -2.19 -3.68
CA LEU A 116 10.42 -2.96 -3.87
C LEU A 116 9.21 -2.04 -4.04
N GLN A 117 9.03 -1.08 -3.13
CA GLN A 117 7.92 -0.16 -3.13
C GLN A 117 7.84 0.68 -4.43
N PRO A 118 8.90 1.37 -4.90
CA PRO A 118 8.82 2.12 -6.15
C PRO A 118 8.66 1.24 -7.40
N ARG A 119 9.26 0.02 -7.42
CA ARG A 119 9.16 -0.88 -8.58
C ARG A 119 7.80 -1.58 -8.69
N LEU A 120 7.24 -2.00 -7.57
CA LEU A 120 6.02 -2.82 -7.53
C LEU A 120 4.75 -1.97 -7.37
N VAL A 121 4.79 -0.90 -6.57
CA VAL A 121 3.61 -0.11 -6.19
C VAL A 121 3.67 1.33 -6.72
N GLY A 122 4.86 1.93 -6.76
CA GLY A 122 5.06 3.33 -7.12
C GLY A 122 4.61 3.69 -8.53
N LYS A 123 4.79 2.81 -9.52
CA LYS A 123 4.33 3.03 -10.89
C LYS A 123 2.79 3.02 -11.04
N SER A 124 2.07 2.36 -10.12
CA SER A 124 0.64 2.10 -10.29
C SER A 124 -0.26 3.16 -9.67
N VAL A 125 0.24 3.91 -8.68
CA VAL A 125 -0.62 4.81 -7.89
C VAL A 125 -0.24 6.30 -8.08
N GLY A 126 1.03 6.63 -8.37
CA GLY A 126 1.46 8.00 -8.66
C GLY A 126 1.14 9.03 -7.56
N LEU A 127 0.82 8.58 -6.35
CA LEU A 127 0.51 9.41 -5.19
C LEU A 127 1.79 9.79 -4.47
N HIS A 128 1.91 11.06 -4.11
CA HIS A 128 2.97 11.52 -3.22
C HIS A 128 2.86 10.81 -1.86
N PRO A 129 3.96 10.43 -1.19
CA PRO A 129 3.93 9.70 0.09
C PRO A 129 3.05 10.34 1.17
N VAL A 130 2.98 11.68 1.18
CA VAL A 130 2.11 12.45 2.10
C VAL A 130 0.64 12.13 1.89
N TRP A 131 0.17 12.01 0.64
CA TRP A 131 -1.22 11.63 0.35
C TRP A 131 -1.53 10.21 0.79
N LEU A 132 -0.56 9.30 0.64
CA LEU A 132 -0.70 7.93 1.08
C LEU A 132 -0.85 7.86 2.62
N MET A 133 0.02 8.55 3.36
CA MET A 133 -0.06 8.65 4.81
C MET A 133 -1.38 9.29 5.27
N PHE A 134 -1.75 10.41 4.67
CA PHE A 134 -3.00 11.10 4.98
C PHE A 134 -4.21 10.19 4.77
N SER A 135 -4.25 9.45 3.66
CA SER A 135 -5.34 8.51 3.38
C SER A 135 -5.38 7.35 4.37
N LEU A 136 -4.23 6.81 4.79
CA LEU A 136 -4.20 5.80 5.87
C LEU A 136 -4.84 6.33 7.15
N PHE A 137 -4.47 7.54 7.58
CA PHE A 137 -5.05 8.13 8.79
C PHE A 137 -6.54 8.49 8.61
N ALA A 138 -6.92 9.09 7.49
CA ALA A 138 -8.29 9.51 7.23
C ALA A 138 -9.24 8.31 7.13
N PHE A 139 -8.93 7.34 6.27
CA PHE A 139 -9.77 6.14 6.12
C PHE A 139 -9.68 5.23 7.36
N GLY A 140 -8.51 5.16 8.01
CA GLY A 140 -8.35 4.46 9.28
C GLY A 140 -9.21 5.04 10.41
N ALA A 141 -9.35 6.37 10.49
CA ALA A 141 -10.23 7.03 11.45
C ALA A 141 -11.72 6.85 11.11
N LEU A 142 -12.09 6.87 9.82
CA LEU A 142 -13.47 6.78 9.37
C LEU A 142 -14.05 5.36 9.41
N PHE A 143 -13.26 4.36 9.00
CA PHE A 143 -13.72 2.99 8.79
C PHE A 143 -12.88 1.95 9.54
N GLY A 144 -11.99 2.38 10.44
CA GLY A 144 -11.15 1.49 11.24
C GLY A 144 -10.17 0.67 10.38
N PHE A 145 -10.01 -0.60 10.76
CA PHE A 145 -9.11 -1.54 10.07
C PHE A 145 -9.48 -1.74 8.59
N VAL A 146 -10.77 -1.82 8.27
CA VAL A 146 -11.24 -1.94 6.88
C VAL A 146 -10.82 -0.71 6.07
N GLY A 147 -10.93 0.47 6.68
CA GLY A 147 -10.45 1.72 6.12
C GLY A 147 -8.99 1.70 5.73
N LEU A 148 -8.12 1.15 6.58
CA LEU A 148 -6.68 1.03 6.28
C LEU A 148 -6.40 0.14 5.06
N LEU A 149 -7.16 -0.96 4.89
CA LEU A 149 -7.01 -1.86 3.74
C LEU A 149 -7.42 -1.19 2.42
N ILE A 150 -8.48 -0.38 2.45
CA ILE A 150 -8.99 0.29 1.24
C ILE A 150 -8.42 1.69 1.04
N ALA A 151 -7.63 2.23 1.97
CA ALA A 151 -7.15 3.61 1.96
C ALA A 151 -6.42 3.97 0.67
N VAL A 152 -5.49 3.11 0.23
CA VAL A 152 -4.68 3.37 -0.96
C VAL A 152 -5.52 3.33 -2.25
N PRO A 153 -6.30 2.27 -2.55
CA PRO A 153 -7.13 2.25 -3.75
C PRO A 153 -8.23 3.32 -3.72
N ALA A 154 -8.85 3.59 -2.57
CA ALA A 154 -9.83 4.67 -2.43
C ALA A 154 -9.20 6.04 -2.70
N SER A 155 -8.01 6.30 -2.14
CA SER A 155 -7.26 7.53 -2.41
C SER A 155 -6.87 7.67 -3.88
N ALA A 156 -6.51 6.58 -4.55
CA ALA A 156 -6.21 6.57 -5.97
C ALA A 156 -7.45 6.93 -6.80
N ALA A 157 -8.62 6.36 -6.46
CA ALA A 157 -9.88 6.67 -7.11
C ALA A 157 -10.27 8.15 -6.92
N VAL A 158 -10.15 8.67 -5.70
CA VAL A 158 -10.39 10.10 -5.41
C VAL A 158 -9.43 10.98 -6.22
N ALA A 159 -8.15 10.60 -6.32
CA ALA A 159 -7.18 11.37 -7.10
C ALA A 159 -7.53 11.41 -8.60
N VAL A 160 -8.02 10.31 -9.18
CA VAL A 160 -8.51 10.27 -10.57
C VAL A 160 -9.71 11.22 -10.73
N LEU A 161 -10.68 11.17 -9.83
CA LEU A 161 -11.86 12.04 -9.86
C LEU A 161 -11.49 13.52 -9.74
N VAL A 162 -10.57 13.87 -8.84
CA VAL A 162 -10.09 15.25 -8.66
C VAL A 162 -9.38 15.75 -9.91
N ARG A 163 -8.50 14.94 -10.52
CA ARG A 163 -7.82 15.29 -11.77
C ARG A 163 -8.82 15.54 -12.91
N PHE A 164 -9.83 14.67 -13.03
CA PHE A 164 -10.91 14.84 -14.00
C PHE A 164 -11.72 16.13 -13.75
N ALA A 165 -12.09 16.40 -12.49
CA ALA A 165 -12.85 17.60 -12.12
C ALA A 165 -12.08 18.88 -12.43
N ILE A 166 -10.77 18.91 -12.13
CA ILE A 166 -9.90 20.06 -12.46
C ILE A 166 -9.81 20.26 -13.97
N ALA A 167 -9.60 19.20 -14.75
CA ALA A 167 -9.55 19.29 -16.21
C ALA A 167 -10.85 19.87 -16.79
N ARG A 168 -12.01 19.39 -16.31
CA ARG A 168 -13.32 19.93 -16.71
C ARG A 168 -13.54 21.37 -16.27
N TYR A 169 -13.07 21.75 -15.08
CA TYR A 169 -13.16 23.13 -14.61
C TYR A 169 -12.34 24.08 -15.51
N LEU A 170 -11.12 23.71 -15.86
CA LEU A 170 -10.24 24.49 -16.75
C LEU A 170 -10.79 24.59 -18.18
N GLU A 171 -11.51 23.58 -18.65
CA GLU A 171 -12.20 23.62 -19.94
C GLU A 171 -13.48 24.46 -19.93
N SER A 172 -14.06 24.69 -18.75
CA SER A 172 -15.37 25.30 -18.60
C SER A 172 -15.38 26.79 -18.96
N PRO A 173 -16.54 27.33 -19.39
CA PRO A 173 -16.71 28.76 -19.64
C PRO A 173 -16.44 29.63 -18.41
N LEU A 174 -16.63 29.06 -17.20
CA LEU A 174 -16.35 29.72 -15.92
C LEU A 174 -14.86 30.04 -15.75
N TYR A 175 -13.96 29.21 -16.31
CA TYR A 175 -12.51 29.45 -16.23
C TYR A 175 -11.99 30.23 -17.44
N LYS A 176 -12.47 29.92 -18.65
CA LYS A 176 -12.01 30.59 -19.88
C LYS A 176 -12.44 32.05 -19.99
N GLY A 177 -13.46 32.46 -19.22
CA GLY A 177 -14.06 33.78 -19.33
C GLY A 177 -14.87 33.93 -20.62
N HIS A 178 -15.93 34.73 -20.58
CA HIS A 178 -16.67 35.09 -21.78
C HIS A 178 -15.81 36.09 -22.56
N ASN A 179 -15.23 35.67 -23.69
CA ASN A 179 -14.81 36.59 -24.75
C ASN A 179 -16.00 36.88 -25.67
#